data_AF-A0A2H3IIC3-F1
#
_entry.id   AF-A0A2H3IIC3-F1
#
_cell.length_a   1.000
_cell.length_b   1.000
_cell.length_c   1.000
_cell.angle_alpha   90.00
_cell.angle_beta   90.00
_cell.angle_gamma   90.00
#
_symmetry.space_group_name_H-M   'P 1'
#
loop_
_entity.id
_entity.type
_entity.pdbx_description
1 polymer ?
#
loop_
_entity_poly.entity_id
_entity_poly.type
_entity_poly.pdbx_seq_one_letter_code
_entity_poly.pdbx_strand_id
1 'polypeptide(L)'
;MIMDLKTLQYLAFQHSKLPVVVCLTTCYTISPSLQSGLFNATQNVGKKKIIIDVQNNGGGVVVAGYALLIVFSPNETIYSDTPFRTHEAMGFIGTIINYGNNSDNSEASNSGLVVTDLLQPDQTPTFENWNEVYGPYTEAGVPVSALVAEFNFADDANSVSDPINIDGEGGELNARTPPFAPEDIIILTDGRCSSTCTLLVDQMASKGVRTVAVGGRPRAGVMQANYRRYQRV
;
A
#
# COMPACT_ATOMS: atom_id res chain seq x y z
N MET A 1 12.01 -15.09 19.06
CA MET A 1 13.19 -14.20 18.97
C MET A 1 12.70 -12.89 18.40
N ILE A 2 12.41 -11.93 19.27
CA ILE A 2 11.84 -10.62 18.92
C ILE A 2 13.01 -9.75 18.44
N MET A 3 13.08 -9.45 17.15
CA MET A 3 14.10 -8.55 16.60
C MET A 3 13.55 -7.13 16.52
N ASP A 4 14.19 -6.24 17.29
CA ASP A 4 14.05 -4.79 17.25
C ASP A 4 14.60 -4.25 15.91
N LEU A 5 13.71 -3.89 14.98
CA LEU A 5 14.05 -3.39 13.64
C LEU A 5 14.12 -1.85 13.63
N LYS A 6 15.10 -1.30 14.35
CA LYS A 6 15.55 0.09 14.17
C LYS A 6 16.48 0.20 12.97
N THR A 7 15.98 0.34 11.75
CA THR A 7 16.78 1.03 10.70
C THR A 7 15.92 1.60 9.58
N LEU A 8 15.24 2.72 9.84
CA LEU A 8 15.19 3.78 8.84
C LEU A 8 16.57 4.44 8.85
N GLN A 9 17.29 4.34 7.74
CA GLN A 9 18.67 4.81 7.64
C GLN A 9 18.71 6.34 7.82
N TYR A 10 18.88 6.76 9.07
CA TYR A 10 18.90 8.14 9.58
C TYR A 10 19.98 9.04 8.94
N LEU A 11 20.89 8.44 8.17
CA LEU A 11 22.08 9.08 7.63
C LEU A 11 21.81 10.11 6.52
N ALA A 12 20.66 10.07 5.85
CA ALA A 12 20.37 11.00 4.74
C ALA A 12 19.87 12.39 5.20
N PHE A 13 19.39 12.53 6.43
CA PHE A 13 18.61 13.70 6.84
C PHE A 13 19.45 14.90 7.30
N GLN A 14 20.63 14.68 7.88
CA GLN A 14 21.25 15.74 8.67
C GLN A 14 22.27 16.62 7.93
N HIS A 15 23.03 16.17 6.92
CA HIS A 15 24.25 16.90 6.52
C HIS A 15 24.57 16.96 5.00
N SER A 16 23.74 16.42 4.10
CA SER A 16 24.07 16.39 2.66
C SER A 16 23.50 17.59 1.89
N LYS A 17 24.17 18.07 0.83
CA LYS A 17 23.54 18.95 -0.21
C LYS A 17 22.69 18.16 -1.22
N LEU A 18 22.66 16.84 -1.08
CA LEU A 18 21.98 15.91 -1.97
C LEU A 18 20.47 15.83 -1.66
N PRO A 19 19.65 15.28 -2.57
CA PRO A 19 18.27 14.93 -2.27
C PRO A 19 18.17 14.06 -1.00
N VAL A 20 17.06 14.16 -0.28
CA VAL A 20 16.78 13.24 0.84
C VAL A 20 16.62 11.84 0.26
N VAL A 21 17.22 10.83 0.87
CA VAL A 21 17.01 9.43 0.48
C VAL A 21 16.32 8.71 1.63
N VAL A 22 15.13 8.16 1.38
CA VAL A 22 14.41 7.30 2.31
C VAL A 22 14.58 5.86 1.84
N CYS A 23 15.34 5.07 2.60
CA CYS A 23 15.51 3.64 2.34
C CYS A 23 14.42 2.87 3.10
N LEU A 24 13.61 2.12 2.37
CA LEU A 24 12.54 1.28 2.92
C LEU A 24 13.00 -0.18 2.86
N THR A 25 13.71 -0.66 3.88
CA THR A 25 14.19 -2.05 3.92
C THR A 25 13.14 -3.04 4.41
N THR A 26 12.21 -2.59 5.26
CA THR A 26 11.05 -3.35 5.76
C THR A 26 9.97 -2.40 6.26
N CYS A 27 8.76 -2.44 5.69
CA CYS A 27 7.62 -1.66 6.17
C CYS A 27 6.80 -2.53 7.15
N TYR A 28 7.23 -2.58 8.42
CA TYR A 28 6.42 -3.19 9.48
C TYR A 28 5.56 -2.15 10.20
N THR A 29 6.08 -0.93 10.39
CA THR A 29 5.36 0.22 10.94
C THR A 29 5.93 1.51 10.37
N ILE A 30 5.14 2.59 10.36
CA ILE A 30 5.71 3.93 10.19
C ILE A 30 6.27 4.36 11.54
N SER A 31 7.59 4.41 11.65
CA SER A 31 8.20 4.87 12.88
C SER A 31 8.06 6.41 13.02
N PRO A 32 7.86 6.93 14.23
CA PRO A 32 7.96 8.37 14.54
C PRO A 32 9.25 9.04 14.01
N SER A 33 10.32 8.24 13.85
CA SER A 33 11.58 8.70 13.27
C SER A 33 11.52 9.03 11.79
N LEU A 34 10.66 8.37 11.00
CA LEU A 34 10.45 8.73 9.58
C LEU A 34 9.76 10.09 9.48
N GLN A 35 8.67 10.27 10.24
CA GLN A 35 7.91 11.52 10.24
C GLN A 35 8.78 12.70 10.69
N SER A 36 9.49 12.53 11.81
CA SER A 36 10.44 13.52 12.32
C SER A 36 11.58 13.81 11.34
N GLY A 37 12.08 12.79 10.63
CA GLY A 37 13.10 12.94 9.60
C GLY A 37 12.61 13.79 8.43
N LEU A 38 11.42 13.46 7.90
CA LEU A 38 10.79 14.22 6.82
C LEU A 38 10.53 15.67 7.21
N PHE A 39 9.96 15.91 8.39
CA PHE A 39 9.74 17.27 8.91
C PHE A 39 11.04 18.05 9.00
N ASN A 40 12.08 17.46 9.61
CA ASN A 40 13.37 18.13 9.73
C ASN A 40 13.98 18.44 8.36
N ALA A 41 13.89 17.51 7.40
CA ALA A 41 14.37 17.74 6.04
C ALA A 41 13.65 18.92 5.37
N THR A 42 12.32 18.97 5.44
CA THR A 42 11.53 19.97 4.71
C THR A 42 11.53 21.32 5.42
N GLN A 43 11.27 21.34 6.72
CA GLN A 43 11.04 22.56 7.50
C GLN A 43 12.33 23.19 8.00
N ASN A 44 13.26 22.39 8.54
CA ASN A 44 14.47 22.92 9.16
C ASN A 44 15.62 23.03 8.15
N VAL A 45 15.76 22.03 7.27
CA VAL A 45 16.86 21.98 6.28
C VAL A 45 16.44 22.56 4.93
N GLY A 46 15.14 22.71 4.65
CA GLY A 46 14.65 23.33 3.42
C GLY A 46 14.75 22.44 2.17
N LYS A 47 14.79 21.12 2.33
CA LYS A 47 14.85 20.14 1.24
C LYS A 47 13.61 20.26 0.36
N LYS A 48 13.83 20.21 -0.95
CA LYS A 48 12.78 20.31 -1.98
C LYS A 48 12.52 19.03 -2.73
N LYS A 49 13.41 18.03 -2.63
CA LYS A 49 13.32 16.78 -3.38
C LYS A 49 13.71 15.58 -2.52
N ILE A 50 13.12 14.44 -2.85
CA ILE A 50 13.31 13.16 -2.16
C ILE A 50 13.41 12.00 -3.16
N ILE A 51 14.27 11.04 -2.82
CA ILE A 51 14.35 9.72 -3.44
C ILE A 51 13.83 8.71 -2.41
N ILE A 52 12.82 7.94 -2.78
CA ILE A 52 12.31 6.80 -2.01
C ILE A 52 12.94 5.54 -2.61
N ASP A 53 13.90 4.97 -1.92
CA ASP A 53 14.60 3.77 -2.33
C ASP A 53 13.89 2.53 -1.76
N VAL A 54 13.27 1.75 -2.66
CA VAL A 54 12.59 0.48 -2.38
C VAL A 54 13.33 -0.71 -3.00
N GLN A 55 14.59 -0.55 -3.37
CA GLN A 55 15.39 -1.67 -3.86
C GLN A 55 15.49 -2.77 -2.79
N ASN A 56 15.43 -4.03 -3.22
CA ASN A 56 15.51 -5.20 -2.35
C ASN A 56 14.49 -5.20 -1.17
N ASN A 57 13.34 -4.54 -1.33
CA ASN A 57 12.25 -4.56 -0.35
C ASN A 57 11.32 -5.74 -0.63
N GLY A 58 11.39 -6.78 0.22
CA GLY A 58 10.57 -7.99 0.07
C GLY A 58 9.09 -7.84 0.43
N GLY A 59 8.64 -6.64 0.83
CA GLY A 59 7.31 -6.38 1.35
C GLY A 59 7.29 -6.27 2.88
N GLY A 60 6.15 -6.64 3.48
CA GLY A 60 5.94 -6.55 4.92
C GLY A 60 4.45 -6.48 5.25
N VAL A 61 4.10 -5.59 6.17
CA VAL A 61 2.72 -5.33 6.57
C VAL A 61 2.09 -4.40 5.54
N VAL A 62 1.02 -4.85 4.86
CA VAL A 62 0.42 -4.08 3.74
C VAL A 62 -0.20 -2.78 4.22
N VAL A 63 -0.88 -2.81 5.37
CA VAL A 63 -1.51 -1.62 5.97
C VAL A 63 -0.48 -0.50 6.26
N ALA A 64 0.76 -0.84 6.59
CA ALA A 64 1.84 0.14 6.76
C ALA A 64 2.22 0.86 5.45
N GLY A 65 1.99 0.23 4.29
CA GLY A 65 2.16 0.86 2.97
C GLY A 65 1.11 1.93 2.70
N TYR A 66 -0.16 1.64 3.05
CA TYR A 66 -1.24 2.62 3.00
C TYR A 66 -1.03 3.77 3.97
N ALA A 67 -0.60 3.48 5.19
CA ALA A 67 -0.23 4.52 6.13
C ALA A 67 0.88 5.44 5.55
N LEU A 68 1.86 4.87 4.83
CA LEU A 68 2.98 5.64 4.29
C LEU A 68 2.54 6.49 3.10
N LEU A 69 1.59 5.99 2.31
CA LEU A 69 0.94 6.76 1.26
C LEU A 69 0.30 8.03 1.83
N ILE A 70 -0.39 7.96 2.97
CA ILE A 70 -1.03 9.13 3.61
C ILE A 70 0.01 10.20 3.98
N VAL A 71 1.21 9.82 4.42
CA VAL A 71 2.29 10.80 4.70
C VAL A 71 2.62 11.63 3.46
N PHE A 72 2.62 11.03 2.27
CA PHE A 72 2.91 11.71 1.00
C PHE A 72 1.66 12.22 0.26
N SER A 73 0.46 11.85 0.71
CA SER A 73 -0.82 12.17 0.08
C SER A 73 -1.94 12.31 1.13
N PRO A 74 -1.81 13.26 2.07
CA PRO A 74 -2.68 13.33 3.25
C PRO A 74 -4.15 13.63 2.97
N ASN A 75 -4.45 14.29 1.85
CA ASN A 75 -5.81 14.73 1.50
C ASN A 75 -6.56 13.74 0.59
N GLU A 76 -6.01 12.54 0.41
CA GLU A 76 -6.53 11.54 -0.51
C GLU A 76 -7.22 10.42 0.26
N THR A 77 -8.37 9.97 -0.26
CA THR A 77 -9.03 8.77 0.26
C THR A 77 -8.19 7.55 -0.08
N ILE A 78 -7.96 6.68 0.91
CA ILE A 78 -7.30 5.39 0.68
C ILE A 78 -8.19 4.57 -0.26
N TYR A 79 -7.60 4.06 -1.34
CA TYR A 79 -8.30 3.24 -2.32
C TYR A 79 -7.59 1.90 -2.48
N SER A 80 -8.38 0.83 -2.50
CA SER A 80 -7.90 -0.53 -2.72
C SER A 80 -8.96 -1.29 -3.51
N ASP A 81 -8.54 -1.99 -4.57
CA ASP A 81 -9.42 -2.72 -5.47
C ASP A 81 -8.80 -4.06 -5.88
N THR A 82 -9.04 -5.13 -5.13
CA THR A 82 -8.39 -6.42 -5.37
C THR A 82 -9.36 -7.49 -5.85
N PRO A 83 -9.85 -7.41 -7.11
CA PRO A 83 -10.67 -8.48 -7.64
C PRO A 83 -9.84 -9.76 -7.79
N PHE A 84 -10.47 -10.91 -7.57
CA PHE A 84 -9.91 -12.22 -7.89
C PHE A 84 -10.52 -12.77 -9.18
N ARG A 85 -9.77 -13.65 -9.85
CA ARG A 85 -10.27 -14.31 -11.07
C ARG A 85 -11.39 -15.27 -10.70
N THR A 86 -12.49 -15.22 -11.44
CA THR A 86 -13.62 -16.10 -11.22
C THR A 86 -13.60 -17.28 -12.18
N HIS A 87 -13.92 -18.45 -11.64
CA HIS A 87 -14.11 -19.70 -12.36
C HIS A 87 -14.97 -20.64 -11.51
N GLU A 88 -15.50 -21.71 -12.09
CA GLU A 88 -16.48 -22.60 -11.44
C GLU A 88 -16.06 -23.07 -10.05
N ALA A 89 -14.79 -23.49 -9.88
CA ALA A 89 -14.29 -23.90 -8.57
C ALA A 89 -14.23 -22.75 -7.54
N MET A 90 -13.95 -21.50 -7.92
CA MET A 90 -14.07 -20.36 -6.99
C MET A 90 -15.53 -20.10 -6.61
N GLY A 91 -16.46 -20.23 -7.58
CA GLY A 91 -17.89 -20.09 -7.32
C GLY A 91 -18.39 -21.11 -6.31
N PHE A 92 -17.95 -22.37 -6.46
CA PHE A 92 -18.26 -23.45 -5.53
C PHE A 92 -17.67 -23.23 -4.13
N ILE A 93 -16.39 -22.86 -4.04
CA ILE A 93 -15.71 -22.59 -2.76
C ILE A 93 -16.42 -21.48 -1.98
N GLY A 94 -16.69 -20.34 -2.63
CA GLY A 94 -17.34 -19.24 -1.93
C GLY A 94 -18.79 -19.53 -1.55
N THR A 95 -19.48 -20.39 -2.31
CA THR A 95 -20.82 -20.89 -1.93
C THR A 95 -20.74 -21.72 -0.65
N ILE A 96 -19.74 -22.60 -0.50
CA ILE A 96 -19.54 -23.39 0.72
C ILE A 96 -19.19 -22.50 1.90
N ILE A 97 -18.24 -21.58 1.73
CA ILE A 97 -17.77 -20.68 2.81
C ILE A 97 -18.94 -19.85 3.35
N ASN A 98 -19.80 -19.35 2.46
CA ASN A 98 -20.95 -18.52 2.80
C ASN A 98 -22.26 -19.31 2.98
N TYR A 99 -22.20 -20.64 3.08
CA TYR A 99 -23.38 -21.46 3.33
C TYR A 99 -23.75 -21.43 4.82
N GLY A 100 -24.88 -20.79 5.15
CA GLY A 100 -25.37 -20.67 6.52
C GLY A 100 -24.63 -19.60 7.35
N ASN A 101 -24.89 -19.55 8.66
CA ASN A 101 -24.19 -18.63 9.57
C ASN A 101 -22.93 -19.32 10.12
N ASN A 102 -21.78 -19.03 9.52
CA ASN A 102 -20.47 -19.62 9.87
C ASN A 102 -19.60 -18.66 10.71
N SER A 103 -20.20 -17.77 11.50
CA SER A 103 -19.49 -16.71 12.26
C SER A 103 -18.35 -17.22 13.16
N ASP A 104 -18.39 -18.49 13.56
CA ASP A 104 -17.42 -19.09 14.48
C ASP A 104 -16.42 -20.04 13.78
N ASN A 105 -16.48 -20.15 12.44
CA ASN A 105 -15.60 -21.02 11.67
C ASN A 105 -14.31 -20.28 11.31
N SER A 106 -13.25 -20.54 12.05
CA SER A 106 -11.95 -19.89 11.87
C SER A 106 -11.34 -20.13 10.48
N GLU A 107 -11.60 -21.28 9.86
CA GLU A 107 -11.13 -21.61 8.52
C GLU A 107 -11.87 -20.80 7.46
N ALA A 108 -13.17 -20.55 7.65
CA ALA A 108 -13.95 -19.67 6.79
C ALA A 108 -13.49 -18.21 6.94
N SER A 109 -13.35 -17.71 8.17
CA SER A 109 -12.89 -16.32 8.43
C SER A 109 -11.49 -16.07 7.87
N ASN A 110 -10.57 -17.04 7.97
CA ASN A 110 -9.21 -16.92 7.40
C ASN A 110 -9.15 -17.07 5.88
N SER A 111 -10.26 -17.36 5.20
CA SER A 111 -10.28 -17.53 3.73
C SER A 111 -10.22 -16.22 2.95
N GLY A 112 -10.64 -15.10 3.57
CA GLY A 112 -10.85 -13.82 2.89
C GLY A 112 -12.03 -13.81 1.91
N LEU A 113 -12.93 -14.79 1.96
CA LEU A 113 -14.09 -14.91 1.05
C LEU A 113 -15.45 -14.85 1.77
N VAL A 114 -15.46 -14.51 3.06
CA VAL A 114 -16.68 -14.35 3.85
C VAL A 114 -17.32 -13.01 3.49
N VAL A 115 -18.56 -13.05 2.98
CA VAL A 115 -19.26 -11.88 2.44
C VAL A 115 -19.41 -10.76 3.47
N THR A 116 -19.63 -11.09 4.74
CA THR A 116 -19.79 -10.10 5.81
C THR A 116 -18.51 -9.34 6.14
N ASP A 117 -17.35 -9.88 5.76
CA ASP A 117 -16.03 -9.32 6.05
C ASP A 117 -15.50 -8.53 4.84
N LEU A 118 -16.17 -8.63 3.69
CA LEU A 118 -15.78 -7.97 2.46
C LEU A 118 -16.37 -6.56 2.36
N LEU A 119 -15.52 -5.60 2.01
CA LEU A 119 -15.90 -4.21 1.78
C LEU A 119 -15.70 -3.83 0.32
N GLN A 120 -16.48 -2.85 -0.14
CA GLN A 120 -16.20 -2.19 -1.42
C GLN A 120 -14.99 -1.25 -1.31
N PRO A 121 -14.37 -0.86 -2.44
CA PRO A 121 -13.23 0.06 -2.46
C PRO A 121 -13.45 1.40 -1.76
N ASP A 122 -14.71 1.85 -1.63
CA ASP A 122 -15.09 3.08 -0.91
C ASP A 122 -15.26 2.89 0.61
N GLN A 123 -14.90 1.72 1.13
CA GLN A 123 -15.01 1.32 2.55
C GLN A 123 -16.44 1.20 3.06
N THR A 124 -17.42 1.02 2.17
CA THR A 124 -18.81 0.73 2.55
C THR A 124 -19.12 -0.77 2.48
N PRO A 125 -19.88 -1.32 3.45
CA PRO A 125 -20.42 -2.66 3.37
C PRO A 125 -21.64 -2.66 2.43
N THR A 126 -21.62 -3.47 1.37
CA THR A 126 -22.75 -3.54 0.43
C THR A 126 -23.02 -4.90 -0.16
N PHE A 127 -22.16 -5.90 0.06
CA PHE A 127 -22.40 -7.23 -0.49
C PHE A 127 -23.42 -7.94 0.37
N GLU A 128 -24.60 -8.22 -0.18
CA GLU A 128 -25.65 -8.94 0.55
C GLU A 128 -25.40 -10.45 0.54
N ASN A 129 -24.74 -10.95 -0.51
CA ASN A 129 -24.56 -12.37 -0.74
C ASN A 129 -23.35 -12.67 -1.65
N TRP A 130 -22.95 -13.95 -1.70
CA TRP A 130 -21.79 -14.39 -2.48
C TRP A 130 -21.93 -14.14 -3.99
N ASN A 131 -23.15 -14.14 -4.54
CA ASN A 131 -23.33 -13.93 -5.98
C ASN A 131 -22.96 -12.49 -6.37
N GLU A 132 -23.19 -11.51 -5.50
CA GLU A 132 -22.77 -10.12 -5.73
C GLU A 132 -21.25 -9.98 -5.72
N VAL A 133 -20.54 -10.75 -4.88
CA VAL A 133 -19.07 -10.77 -4.91
C VAL A 133 -18.57 -11.51 -6.14
N TYR A 134 -19.17 -12.65 -6.49
CA TYR A 134 -18.72 -13.51 -7.59
C TYR A 134 -19.00 -12.92 -8.98
N GLY A 135 -20.08 -12.14 -9.13
CA GLY A 135 -20.43 -11.44 -10.36
C GLY A 135 -21.61 -12.03 -11.12
N PRO A 136 -21.74 -11.68 -12.41
CA PRO A 136 -20.65 -11.73 -13.39
C PRO A 136 -19.97 -10.37 -13.69
N TYR A 137 -18.66 -10.27 -13.45
CA TYR A 137 -17.83 -9.12 -13.85
C TYR A 137 -16.67 -9.54 -14.75
N THR A 138 -16.13 -8.58 -15.50
CA THR A 138 -14.97 -8.81 -16.37
C THR A 138 -14.01 -7.62 -16.34
N GLU A 139 -12.71 -7.92 -16.29
CA GLU A 139 -11.62 -6.94 -16.42
C GLU A 139 -10.73 -7.38 -17.59
N ALA A 140 -10.54 -6.50 -18.58
CA ALA A 140 -9.77 -6.81 -19.80
C ALA A 140 -10.18 -8.14 -20.49
N GLY A 141 -11.47 -8.47 -20.50
CA GLY A 141 -12.02 -9.70 -21.10
C GLY A 141 -11.82 -10.96 -20.26
N VAL A 142 -11.31 -10.85 -19.03
CA VAL A 142 -11.16 -11.95 -18.09
C VAL A 142 -12.28 -11.89 -17.04
N PRO A 143 -12.99 -13.00 -16.75
CA PRO A 143 -13.93 -13.07 -15.63
C PRO A 143 -13.25 -12.80 -14.28
N VAL A 144 -13.82 -11.88 -13.52
CA VAL A 144 -13.35 -11.51 -12.18
C VAL A 144 -14.53 -11.32 -11.22
N SER A 145 -14.22 -11.24 -9.93
CA SER A 145 -15.16 -10.86 -8.87
C SER A 145 -15.50 -9.36 -8.94
N ALA A 146 -16.40 -8.92 -8.07
CA ALA A 146 -16.54 -7.52 -7.74
C ALA A 146 -15.20 -6.95 -7.27
N LEU A 147 -15.05 -5.63 -7.38
CA LEU A 147 -13.95 -4.94 -6.71
C LEU A 147 -14.19 -5.03 -5.21
N VAL A 148 -13.22 -5.57 -4.48
CA VAL A 148 -13.21 -5.63 -3.03
C VAL A 148 -12.06 -4.79 -2.51
N ALA A 149 -12.26 -4.16 -1.36
CA ALA A 149 -11.16 -3.54 -0.63
C ALA A 149 -10.24 -4.61 -0.06
N GLU A 150 -8.95 -4.28 0.05
CA GLU A 150 -7.95 -5.19 0.63
C GLU A 150 -8.13 -5.33 2.15
N PHE A 151 -8.61 -4.26 2.80
CA PHE A 151 -8.72 -4.14 4.25
C PHE A 151 -9.97 -3.35 4.63
N ASN A 152 -10.39 -3.54 5.88
CA ASN A 152 -11.23 -2.57 6.56
C ASN A 152 -10.29 -1.56 7.23
N PHE A 153 -10.00 -0.45 6.54
CA PHE A 153 -9.04 0.52 7.06
C PHE A 153 -9.48 1.16 8.38
N ALA A 154 -10.77 1.10 8.76
CA ALA A 154 -11.22 1.58 10.06
C ALA A 154 -10.91 0.58 11.18
N ASP A 155 -11.11 -0.72 10.95
CA ASP A 155 -10.83 -1.76 11.94
C ASP A 155 -9.33 -2.09 12.02
N ASP A 156 -8.64 -2.07 10.88
CA ASP A 156 -7.20 -2.34 10.76
C ASP A 156 -6.35 -1.14 11.20
N ALA A 157 -6.94 0.05 11.35
CA ALA A 157 -6.30 1.21 11.97
C ALA A 157 -6.27 1.10 13.50
N ASN A 158 -5.53 0.13 14.04
CA ASN A 158 -5.35 0.03 15.49
C ASN A 158 -4.16 0.90 15.95
N SER A 159 -4.42 1.87 16.83
CA SER A 159 -3.43 2.79 17.41
C SER A 159 -2.31 2.13 18.21
N VAL A 160 -2.45 0.85 18.60
CA VAL A 160 -1.52 0.14 19.50
C VAL A 160 -0.56 -0.81 18.77
N SER A 161 -0.98 -1.45 17.68
CA SER A 161 -0.19 -2.48 16.98
C SER A 161 0.11 -2.18 15.51
N ASP A 162 -0.76 -1.44 14.82
CA ASP A 162 -0.64 -1.19 13.38
C ASP A 162 -1.33 0.12 13.02
N PRO A 163 -0.78 1.27 13.45
CA PRO A 163 -1.52 2.47 13.24
C PRO A 163 -1.24 2.91 11.80
N ILE A 164 -2.31 2.91 10.99
CA ILE A 164 -2.58 4.05 10.10
C ILE A 164 -2.66 5.29 11.04
N ASN A 165 -1.54 5.69 11.65
CA ASN A 165 -1.50 6.73 12.65
C ASN A 165 -1.48 8.03 11.90
N ILE A 166 -2.68 8.54 11.64
CA ILE A 166 -2.80 9.91 11.20
C ILE A 166 -2.58 10.84 12.40
N ASP A 167 -2.80 10.43 13.67
CA ASP A 167 -2.51 11.26 14.86
C ASP A 167 -2.45 10.50 16.21
N GLY A 168 -1.26 10.09 16.69
CA GLY A 168 -1.19 9.53 18.06
C GLY A 168 0.18 9.06 18.54
N GLU A 169 1.10 10.01 18.81
CA GLU A 169 2.46 9.87 19.43
C GLU A 169 3.69 10.01 18.47
N GLY A 170 3.56 10.69 17.31
CA GLY A 170 4.52 10.55 16.20
C GLY A 170 5.25 11.77 15.60
N GLY A 171 5.17 12.98 16.16
CA GLY A 171 5.92 14.18 15.69
C GLY A 171 5.19 15.02 14.62
N GLU A 172 5.37 16.35 14.66
CA GLU A 172 4.67 17.26 13.75
C GLU A 172 5.08 17.04 12.29
N LEU A 173 4.24 16.38 11.51
CA LEU A 173 4.03 16.70 10.10
C LEU A 173 2.60 17.21 10.01
N ASN A 174 2.35 18.32 9.30
CA ASN A 174 0.99 18.75 9.06
C ASN A 174 0.31 17.67 8.20
N ALA A 175 -0.52 16.83 8.82
CA ALA A 175 -1.24 15.73 8.17
C ALA A 175 -2.28 16.20 7.12
N ARG A 176 -2.25 17.48 6.72
CA ARG A 176 -3.01 18.06 5.60
C ARG A 176 -2.13 18.57 4.47
N THR A 177 -0.80 18.61 4.66
CA THR A 177 0.14 19.14 3.67
C THR A 177 1.19 18.08 3.36
N PRO A 178 1.27 17.56 2.12
CA PRO A 178 2.30 16.61 1.76
C PRO A 178 3.70 17.26 1.91
N PRO A 179 4.72 16.50 2.35
CA PRO A 179 6.07 17.02 2.55
C PRO A 179 6.78 17.40 1.23
N PHE A 180 6.35 16.82 0.10
CA PHE A 180 6.89 17.07 -1.24
C PHE A 180 5.75 17.02 -2.26
N ALA A 181 5.83 17.82 -3.32
CA ALA A 181 4.95 17.67 -4.47
C ALA A 181 5.31 16.40 -5.27
N PRO A 182 4.36 15.71 -5.93
CA PRO A 182 4.64 14.46 -6.66
C PRO A 182 5.82 14.55 -7.64
N GLU A 183 5.99 15.68 -8.32
CA GLU A 183 7.08 15.96 -9.28
C GLU A 183 8.47 16.06 -8.64
N ASP A 184 8.53 16.24 -7.32
CA ASP A 184 9.75 16.34 -6.51
C ASP A 184 10.11 15.01 -5.82
N ILE A 185 9.31 13.97 -6.03
CA ILE A 185 9.52 12.62 -5.53
C ILE A 185 10.02 11.73 -6.67
N ILE A 186 11.08 10.95 -6.41
CA ILE A 186 11.52 9.85 -7.26
C ILE A 186 11.48 8.56 -6.45
N ILE A 187 10.88 7.50 -7.00
CA ILE A 187 10.98 6.16 -6.43
C ILE A 187 12.06 5.39 -7.18
N LEU A 188 13.04 4.85 -6.46
CA LEU A 188 14.09 3.98 -6.99
C LEU A 188 13.75 2.52 -6.67
N THR A 189 13.69 1.66 -7.69
CA THR A 189 13.33 0.25 -7.53
C THR A 189 14.15 -0.64 -8.46
N ASP A 190 14.44 -1.86 -8.02
CA ASP A 190 15.10 -2.91 -8.81
C ASP A 190 14.12 -3.99 -9.31
N GLY A 191 12.81 -3.77 -9.12
CA GLY A 191 11.75 -4.74 -9.41
C GLY A 191 11.66 -5.89 -8.40
N ARG A 192 12.56 -5.96 -7.40
CA ARG A 192 12.41 -6.87 -6.25
C ARG A 192 11.55 -6.19 -5.21
N CYS A 193 10.27 -6.07 -5.53
CA CYS A 193 9.29 -5.41 -4.72
C CYS A 193 7.99 -6.23 -4.69
N SER A 194 7.54 -6.63 -3.50
CA SER A 194 6.35 -7.45 -3.29
C SER A 194 5.41 -6.82 -2.27
N SER A 195 4.13 -7.20 -2.30
CA SER A 195 3.13 -6.84 -1.29
C SER A 195 3.11 -5.32 -1.03
N THR A 196 3.38 -4.88 0.20
CA THR A 196 3.39 -3.47 0.65
C THR A 196 4.08 -2.50 -0.31
N CYS A 197 5.28 -2.83 -0.81
CA CYS A 197 5.99 -1.87 -1.65
C CYS A 197 5.40 -1.80 -3.06
N THR A 198 4.79 -2.88 -3.57
CA THR A 198 4.14 -2.86 -4.90
C THR A 198 2.97 -1.89 -4.87
N LEU A 199 2.17 -1.97 -3.82
CA LEU A 199 1.08 -1.05 -3.52
C LEU A 199 1.56 0.39 -3.40
N LEU A 200 2.59 0.64 -2.59
CA LEU A 200 3.11 2.00 -2.43
C LEU A 200 3.57 2.59 -3.77
N VAL A 201 4.33 1.81 -4.55
CA VAL A 201 4.83 2.26 -5.85
C VAL A 201 3.68 2.49 -6.85
N ASP A 202 2.69 1.61 -6.90
CA ASP A 202 1.53 1.75 -7.78
C ASP A 202 0.70 2.99 -7.42
N GLN A 203 0.37 3.16 -6.14
CA GLN A 203 -0.41 4.30 -5.65
C GLN A 203 0.33 5.62 -5.87
N MET A 204 1.62 5.70 -5.54
CA MET A 204 2.42 6.91 -5.75
C MET A 204 2.58 7.24 -7.23
N ALA A 205 2.81 6.23 -8.08
CA ALA A 205 2.92 6.41 -9.53
C ALA A 205 1.60 6.89 -10.14
N SER A 206 0.45 6.41 -9.65
CA SER A 206 -0.88 6.89 -10.07
C SER A 206 -1.09 8.39 -9.76
N LYS A 207 -0.41 8.90 -8.73
CA LYS A 207 -0.43 10.32 -8.31
C LYS A 207 0.66 11.18 -8.97
N GLY A 208 1.36 10.65 -9.99
CA GLY A 208 2.33 11.40 -10.78
C GLY A 208 3.78 11.31 -10.28
N VAL A 209 4.06 10.53 -9.23
CA VAL A 209 5.43 10.27 -8.77
C VAL A 209 6.18 9.45 -9.81
N ARG A 210 7.40 9.88 -10.16
CA ARG A 210 8.22 9.17 -11.14
C ARG A 210 8.94 7.98 -10.51
N THR A 211 8.96 6.86 -11.24
CA THR A 211 9.72 5.67 -10.85
C THR A 211 10.96 5.52 -11.75
N VAL A 212 12.09 5.14 -11.14
CA VAL A 212 13.34 4.81 -11.80
C VAL A 212 13.64 3.35 -11.50
N ALA A 213 13.61 2.54 -12.57
CA ALA A 213 13.98 1.14 -12.52
C ALA A 213 15.50 0.99 -12.71
N VAL A 214 16.16 0.22 -11.86
CA VAL A 214 17.59 -0.08 -11.97
C VAL A 214 17.86 -1.59 -11.99
N GLY A 215 18.86 -2.01 -12.75
CA GLY A 215 19.20 -3.43 -12.93
C GLY A 215 18.51 -4.06 -14.13
N GLY A 216 18.13 -5.34 -14.01
CA GLY A 216 17.50 -6.11 -15.09
C GLY A 216 18.44 -6.46 -16.24
N ARG A 217 17.89 -7.07 -17.30
CA ARG A 217 18.64 -7.42 -18.51
C ARG A 217 18.75 -6.18 -19.41
N PRO A 218 19.96 -5.80 -19.87
CA PRO A 218 20.12 -4.64 -20.74
C PRO A 218 19.40 -4.88 -22.06
N ARG A 219 18.30 -4.16 -22.26
CA ARG A 219 17.48 -4.16 -23.47
C ARG A 219 17.04 -2.72 -23.74
N ALA A 220 16.97 -2.35 -25.01
CA ALA A 220 16.36 -1.08 -25.39
C ALA A 220 14.84 -1.12 -25.12
N GLY A 221 14.30 -0.07 -24.52
CA GLY A 221 12.89 0.05 -24.16
C GLY A 221 12.67 0.26 -22.66
N VAL A 222 11.40 0.29 -22.25
CA VAL A 222 11.02 0.42 -20.85
C VAL A 222 11.38 -0.85 -20.08
N MET A 223 12.01 -0.68 -18.91
CA MET A 223 12.17 -1.77 -17.96
C MET A 223 10.88 -1.93 -17.16
N GLN A 224 10.32 -3.14 -17.13
CA GLN A 224 9.28 -3.47 -16.18
C GLN A 224 9.92 -3.58 -14.79
N ALA A 225 9.57 -2.68 -13.88
CA ALA A 225 9.96 -2.76 -12.47
C ALA A 225 8.86 -3.43 -11.66
N ASN A 226 7.75 -2.72 -11.44
CA ASN A 226 6.55 -3.24 -10.78
C ASN A 226 5.38 -3.26 -11.76
N TYR A 227 4.41 -4.16 -11.54
CA TYR A 227 3.23 -4.27 -12.39
C TYR A 227 2.48 -2.94 -12.43
N ARG A 228 2.36 -2.34 -13.62
CA ARG A 228 1.51 -1.18 -13.84
C ARG A 228 0.11 -1.72 -14.10
N ARG A 229 -0.85 -1.50 -13.19
CA ARG A 229 -2.26 -1.66 -13.60
C ARG A 229 -2.47 -0.69 -14.76
N TYR A 230 -3.12 -1.17 -15.81
CA TYR A 230 -3.44 -0.38 -16.99
C TYR A 230 -4.01 0.97 -16.55
N GLN A 231 -3.48 2.06 -17.09
CA GLN A 231 -4.11 3.37 -16.94
C GLN A 231 -5.54 3.21 -17.42
N ARG A 232 -6.51 3.26 -16.51
CA ARG A 232 -7.92 3.48 -16.87
C ARG A 232 -7.95 4.85 -17.53
N VAL A 233 -8.12 4.85 -18.85
CA VAL A 233 -8.37 6.03 -19.68
C VAL A 233 -9.81 6.46 -19.47
#